data_AF-A0A415S8J1-F1
#
_entry.id   AF-A0A415S8J1-F1
#
_cell.length_a   1.000
_cell.length_b   1.000
_cell.length_c   1.000
_cell.angle_alpha   90.00
_cell.angle_beta   90.00
_cell.angle_gamma   90.00
#
_symmetry.space_group_name_H-M   'P 1'
#
loop_
_entity.id
_entity.type
_entity.pdbx_description
1 polymer ?
#
loop_
_entity_poly.entity_id
_entity_poly.type
_entity_poly.pdbx_seq_one_letter_code
_entity_poly.pdbx_strand_id
1 'polypeptide(L)'
;MDRKKIHELLDVVLEIQERGEGRNGYPYVNIEFSNYGSRILLCAQENGFVANGDYDLFDGITTDKQLDDAIVLAKVLLEKAADMAGK
;
A
#
# COMPACT_ATOMS: atom_id res chain seq x y z
N MET A 1 -6.86 -9.71 13.85
CA MET A 1 -5.80 -8.81 13.34
C MET A 1 -4.57 -9.01 14.18
N ASP A 2 -3.73 -9.92 13.71
CA ASP A 2 -2.40 -10.18 14.23
C ASP A 2 -1.53 -8.92 14.10
N ARG A 3 -0.99 -8.46 15.22
CA ARG A 3 -0.11 -7.28 15.26
C ARG A 3 1.16 -7.49 14.45
N LYS A 4 1.69 -8.71 14.40
CA LYS A 4 2.89 -9.02 13.60
C LYS A 4 2.62 -8.79 12.11
N LYS A 5 1.44 -9.18 11.63
CA LYS A 5 1.02 -8.95 10.24
C LYS A 5 0.77 -7.48 9.94
N ILE A 6 0.25 -6.71 10.91
CA ILE A 6 0.11 -5.25 10.74
C ILE A 6 1.50 -4.62 10.57
N HIS A 7 2.48 -5.03 11.38
CA HIS A 7 3.86 -4.56 11.23
C HIS A 7 4.46 -4.99 9.88
N GLU A 8 4.21 -6.21 9.43
CA GLU A 8 4.65 -6.65 8.10
C GLU A 8 4.07 -5.78 6.98
N LEU A 9 2.77 -5.45 7.03
CA LEU A 9 2.18 -4.52 6.06
C LEU A 9 2.85 -3.15 6.12
N LEU A 10 3.10 -2.62 7.32
CA LEU A 10 3.77 -1.34 7.51
C LEU A 10 5.19 -1.35 6.93
N ASP A 11 5.96 -2.40 7.21
CA ASP A 11 7.34 -2.55 6.72
C ASP A 11 7.38 -2.56 5.19
N VAL A 12 6.45 -3.28 4.54
CA VAL A 12 6.35 -3.30 3.06
C VAL A 12 6.01 -1.91 2.51
N VAL A 13 5.05 -1.20 3.10
CA VAL A 13 4.67 0.15 2.64
C VAL A 13 5.81 1.14 2.82
N LEU A 14 6.55 1.07 3.92
CA LEU A 14 7.73 1.90 4.14
C LEU A 14 8.83 1.58 3.12
N GLU A 15 9.07 0.30 2.81
CA GLU A 15 10.05 -0.07 1.78
C GLU A 15 9.67 0.51 0.41
N ILE A 16 8.39 0.49 0.03
CA ILE A 16 7.93 1.14 -1.23
C ILE A 16 8.29 2.62 -1.25
N GLN A 17 8.05 3.33 -0.13
CA GLN A 17 8.34 4.76 -0.02
C GLN A 17 9.85 5.06 -0.05
N GLU A 18 10.68 4.13 0.45
CA GLU A 18 12.14 4.23 0.34
C GLU A 18 12.64 4.06 -1.10
N ARG A 19 11.91 3.33 -1.95
CA ARG A 19 12.27 3.16 -3.38
C ARG A 19 12.01 4.43 -4.20
N GLY A 20 11.08 5.29 -3.80
CA GLY A 20 10.81 6.53 -4.51
C GLY A 20 9.54 7.25 -4.09
N GLU A 21 9.43 8.51 -4.49
CA GLU A 21 8.21 9.29 -4.33
C GLU A 21 7.14 8.78 -5.31
N GLY A 22 5.90 8.55 -4.85
CA GLY A 22 4.79 8.05 -5.65
C GLY A 22 4.31 9.00 -6.75
N ARG A 23 5.15 9.26 -7.76
CA ARG A 23 4.99 10.14 -8.92
C ARG A 23 5.78 9.55 -10.10
N ASN A 24 5.54 10.04 -11.31
CA ASN A 24 6.30 9.64 -12.51
C ASN A 24 6.35 8.11 -12.73
N GLY A 25 5.25 7.40 -12.45
CA GLY A 25 5.18 5.94 -12.60
C GLY A 25 5.59 5.13 -11.36
N TYR A 26 6.18 5.76 -10.33
CA TYR A 26 6.40 5.09 -9.05
C TYR A 26 5.08 4.94 -8.30
N PRO A 27 4.77 3.77 -7.73
CA PRO A 27 3.53 3.55 -7.00
C PRO A 27 3.34 4.57 -5.87
N TYR A 28 2.15 5.14 -5.79
CA TYR A 28 1.69 5.85 -4.60
C TYR A 28 0.97 4.86 -3.69
N VAL A 29 1.36 4.82 -2.41
CA VAL A 29 0.72 3.98 -1.40
C VAL A 29 0.48 4.79 -0.13
N ASN A 30 -0.73 4.68 0.42
CA ASN A 30 -1.14 5.32 1.65
C ASN A 30 -1.80 4.28 2.58
N ILE A 31 -1.35 4.28 3.82
CA ILE A 31 -1.94 3.51 4.91
C ILE A 31 -2.51 4.47 5.95
N GLU A 32 -3.80 4.38 6.20
CA GLU A 32 -4.50 5.16 7.21
C GLU A 32 -4.99 4.24 8.33
N PHE A 33 -4.82 4.68 9.58
CA PHE A 33 -5.43 4.04 10.75
C PHE A 33 -6.62 4.89 11.19
N SER A 34 -7.82 4.34 11.07
CA SER A 34 -9.06 5.03 11.38
C SER A 34 -9.89 4.25 12.39
N ASN A 35 -10.80 4.95 13.07
CA ASN A 35 -11.89 4.35 13.84
C ASN A 35 -13.24 4.53 13.14
N TYR A 36 -13.25 5.04 11.91
CA TYR A 36 -14.42 5.23 11.08
C TYR A 36 -14.49 4.14 9.99
N GLY A 37 -15.26 3.08 10.24
CA GLY A 37 -15.59 2.05 9.24
C GLY A 37 -14.62 0.87 9.12
N SER A 38 -13.31 1.13 9.03
CA SER A 38 -12.25 0.08 9.05
C SER A 38 -11.17 0.41 10.07
N ARG A 39 -10.38 -0.60 10.46
CA ARG A 39 -9.23 -0.38 11.37
C ARG A 39 -8.01 0.17 10.63
N ILE A 40 -7.83 -0.30 9.40
CA ILE A 40 -6.81 0.17 8.46
C ILE A 40 -7.51 0.42 7.12
N LEU A 41 -7.17 1.50 6.45
CA LEU A 41 -7.52 1.76 5.05
C LEU A 41 -6.21 1.76 4.25
N LEU A 42 -6.13 0.91 3.23
CA LEU A 42 -5.01 0.86 2.31
C LEU A 42 -5.46 1.42 0.96
N CYS A 43 -4.78 2.47 0.51
CA CYS A 43 -5.03 3.09 -0.78
C CYS A 43 -3.76 3.02 -1.64
N ALA A 44 -3.90 2.74 -2.93
CA ALA A 44 -2.78 2.82 -3.85
C ALA A 44 -3.18 3.29 -5.26
N GLN A 45 -2.24 3.94 -5.93
CA GLN A 45 -2.25 4.20 -7.36
C GLN A 45 -0.93 3.69 -7.93
N GLU A 46 -0.97 2.68 -8.79
CA GLU A 46 0.21 1.92 -9.17
C GLU A 46 1.19 2.72 -10.03
N ASN A 47 0.71 3.76 -10.70
CA ASN A 47 1.49 4.57 -11.65
C ASN A 47 1.79 5.99 -11.12
N GLY A 48 1.71 6.15 -9.80
CA GLY A 48 1.92 7.41 -9.11
C GLY A 48 0.63 8.18 -8.86
N PHE A 49 0.74 9.14 -7.95
CA PHE A 49 -0.41 9.87 -7.43
C PHE A 49 -1.04 10.77 -8.49
N VAL A 50 -2.36 10.61 -8.64
CA VAL A 50 -3.20 11.46 -9.49
C VAL A 50 -4.30 12.06 -8.63
N ALA A 51 -4.25 13.38 -8.43
CA ALA A 51 -5.27 14.10 -7.67
C ALA A 51 -6.65 13.93 -8.33
N ASN A 52 -7.66 13.59 -7.52
CA ASN A 52 -9.02 13.25 -7.97
C ASN A 52 -9.10 12.07 -8.95
N GLY A 53 -8.03 11.29 -9.08
CA GLY A 53 -8.06 10.01 -9.79
C GLY A 53 -8.63 8.92 -8.88
N ASP A 54 -9.20 7.90 -9.51
CA ASP A 54 -9.59 6.69 -8.80
C ASP A 54 -8.35 5.96 -8.28
N TYR A 55 -8.52 5.25 -7.17
CA TYR A 55 -7.50 4.37 -6.63
C TYR A 55 -7.57 3.01 -7.33
N ASP A 56 -6.41 2.46 -7.68
CA ASP A 56 -6.31 1.08 -8.17
C ASP A 56 -6.59 0.09 -7.02
N LEU A 57 -6.26 0.49 -5.78
CA LEU A 57 -6.55 -0.23 -4.55
C LEU A 57 -7.20 0.71 -3.53
N PHE A 58 -8.37 0.36 -3.01
CA PHE A 58 -9.06 1.10 -1.96
C PHE A 58 -9.77 0.13 -1.01
N ASP A 59 -9.02 -0.41 -0.03
CA ASP A 59 -9.50 -1.51 0.81
C ASP A 59 -9.50 -1.18 2.29
N GLY A 60 -10.66 -1.38 2.91
CA GLY A 60 -10.83 -1.36 4.36
C GLY A 60 -10.51 -2.72 4.97
N ILE A 61 -9.49 -2.77 5.82
CA ILE A 61 -9.01 -4.01 6.46
C ILE A 61 -9.59 -4.10 7.88
N THR A 62 -10.34 -5.17 8.13
CA THR A 62 -10.99 -5.45 9.42
C THR A 62 -10.74 -6.86 9.95
N THR A 63 -10.33 -7.78 9.07
CA THR A 63 -10.10 -9.19 9.35
C THR A 63 -8.66 -9.61 9.05
N ASP A 64 -8.21 -10.73 9.61
CA ASP A 64 -6.87 -11.27 9.32
C ASP A 64 -6.71 -11.70 7.86
N LYS A 65 -7.77 -12.20 7.24
CA LYS A 65 -7.75 -12.55 5.81
C LYS A 65 -7.52 -11.31 4.94
N GLN A 66 -8.27 -10.23 5.18
CA GLN A 66 -8.08 -8.98 4.45
C GLN A 66 -6.67 -8.41 4.66
N LEU A 67 -6.08 -8.61 5.85
CA LEU A 67 -4.71 -8.20 6.13
C LEU A 67 -3.71 -9.04 5.33
N ASP A 68 -3.91 -10.35 5.23
CA ASP A 68 -3.09 -11.24 4.40
C ASP A 68 -3.16 -10.84 2.92
N ASP A 69 -4.38 -10.61 2.41
CA ASP A 69 -4.62 -10.17 1.03
C ASP A 69 -3.93 -8.80 0.76
N ALA A 70 -4.04 -7.85 1.70
CA ALA A 70 -3.38 -6.55 1.61
C ALA A 70 -1.84 -6.63 1.58
N ILE A 71 -1.24 -7.53 2.37
CA ILE A 71 0.21 -7.76 2.36
C ILE A 71 0.67 -8.28 0.99
N VAL A 72 -0.10 -9.21 0.39
CA VAL A 72 0.21 -9.73 -0.95
C VAL A 72 0.16 -8.61 -1.98
N LEU A 73 -0.88 -7.77 -1.95
CA LEU A 73 -1.02 -6.64 -2.87
C LEU A 73 0.11 -5.61 -2.69
N ALA A 74 0.45 -5.27 -1.45
CA ALA A 74 1.56 -4.35 -1.16
C ALA A 74 2.90 -4.90 -1.68
N LYS A 75 3.15 -6.22 -1.59
CA LYS A 75 4.36 -6.84 -2.14
C LYS A 75 4.43 -6.75 -3.67
N VAL A 76 3.31 -6.85 -4.38
CA VAL A 76 3.26 -6.62 -5.84
C VAL A 76 3.64 -5.18 -6.19
N LEU A 77 3.17 -4.21 -5.40
CA LEU A 77 3.56 -2.79 -5.58
C LEU A 77 5.05 -2.56 -5.28
N LEU A 78 5.60 -3.28 -4.30
CA LEU A 78 7.03 -3.23 -3.99
C LEU A 78 7.90 -3.76 -5.13
N GLU A 79 7.52 -4.87 -5.76
CA GLU A 79 8.22 -5.37 -6.96
C GLU A 79 8.21 -4.32 -8.08
N LYS A 80 7.07 -3.69 -8.33
CA LYS A 80 6.96 -2.60 -9.31
C LYS A 80 7.84 -1.39 -8.96
N ALA A 81 7.88 -0.99 -7.69
CA ALA A 81 8.73 0.11 -7.24
C ALA A 81 10.23 -0.23 -7.39
N ALA A 82 10.63 -1.49 -7.14
CA ALA A 82 11.99 -1.97 -7.33
C ALA A 82 12.41 -1.97 -8.81
N ASP A 83 11.53 -2.38 -9.72
CA ASP A 83 11.77 -2.35 -11.18
C ASP A 83 11.96 -0.92 -11.73
N MET A 84 11.36 0.06 -11.07
CA MET A 84 11.51 1.48 -11.42
C MET A 84 12.80 2.09 -10.87
N ALA A 85 13.27 1.66 -9.70
CA ALA A 85 14.51 2.13 -9.08
C ALA A 85 15.79 1.75 -9.86
N GLY A 86 15.69 0.78 -10.77
CA GLY A 86 16.79 0.36 -11.65
C GLY A 86 16.87 1.10 -13.00
N LYS A 87 15.97 2.07 -13.27
CA LYS A 87 15.91 2.85 -14.51
C LYS A 87 16.30 4.30 -14.29
#